data_AF-A0AAN8ANZ1-F1
#
_entry.id   AF-A0AAN8ANZ1-F1
#
_cell.length_a   1.000
_cell.length_b   1.000
_cell.length_c   1.000
_cell.angle_alpha   90.00
_cell.angle_beta   90.00
_cell.angle_gamma   90.00
#
_symmetry.space_group_name_H-M   'P 1'
#
loop_
_entity.id
_entity.type
_entity.pdbx_description
1 polymer ?
#
loop_
_entity_poly.entity_id
_entity_poly.type
_entity_poly.pdbx_seq_one_letter_code
_entity_poly.pdbx_strand_id
1 'polypeptide(L)'
;MDTLSSLVFQLGKKYQIFIPMVNKVMLKHRINHQRYDILICRIVKGYTLAEEEEDPLIFQHRHRSNQGDALVSGPVEAGPMKKLHVSTTALQKAWGAARKVSKDDWLEWLRRLSVVLLKESSSPALRSCWSLAQTYIPLARDLFNAAFLSCWSELSEDQQDELIRSIELALTSQDIAEVTQTLLNLAEFMEHSDKGPLPLRDDNGIVLLGERAAKCRAYAKALHYKELEFQKGPSPLILEALIR
;
A
#
# COMPACT_ATOMS: atom_id res chain seq x y z
N MET A 1 5.59 16.62 -12.24
CA MET A 1 4.82 17.84 -11.91
C MET A 1 3.46 17.53 -11.31
N ASP A 2 2.81 16.43 -11.70
CA ASP A 2 1.54 15.99 -11.08
C ASP A 2 1.67 15.66 -9.58
N THR A 3 2.74 14.99 -9.17
CA THR A 3 3.03 14.70 -7.76
C THR A 3 3.12 15.97 -6.92
N LEU A 4 3.87 16.95 -7.43
CA LEU A 4 3.99 18.26 -6.81
C LEU A 4 2.65 19.00 -6.78
N SER A 5 1.86 18.91 -7.85
CA SER A 5 0.51 19.52 -7.90
C SER A 5 -0.44 18.92 -6.86
N SER A 6 -0.40 17.60 -6.66
CA SER A 6 -1.16 16.94 -5.59
C SER A 6 -0.71 17.37 -4.20
N LEU A 7 0.60 17.53 -3.98
CA LEU A 7 1.15 18.03 -2.72
C LEU A 7 0.73 19.49 -2.46
N VAL A 8 0.77 20.36 -3.47
CA VAL A 8 0.32 21.75 -3.39
C VAL A 8 -1.17 21.81 -3.04
N PHE A 9 -1.98 20.96 -3.66
CA PHE A 9 -3.40 20.85 -3.36
C PHE A 9 -3.66 20.44 -1.90
N GLN A 10 -2.89 19.47 -1.37
CA GLN A 10 -3.03 19.00 0.00
C GLN A 10 -2.52 20.03 1.05
N LEU A 11 -1.46 20.77 0.74
CA LEU A 11 -0.86 21.74 1.66
C LEU A 11 -1.55 23.12 1.64
N GLY A 12 -2.16 23.50 0.53
CA GLY A 12 -2.85 24.78 0.37
C GLY A 12 -1.95 25.98 0.71
N LYS A 13 -2.44 26.88 1.58
CA LYS A 13 -1.70 28.10 1.98
C LYS A 13 -0.34 27.82 2.64
N LYS A 14 -0.16 26.65 3.27
CA LYS A 14 1.14 26.27 3.87
C LYS A 14 2.26 26.12 2.82
N TYR A 15 1.89 25.93 1.56
CA TYR A 15 2.86 25.82 0.47
C TYR A 15 3.49 27.18 0.07
N GLN A 16 2.96 28.33 0.53
CA GLN A 16 3.45 29.66 0.13
C GLN A 16 4.97 29.85 0.29
N ILE A 17 5.54 29.27 1.35
CA ILE A 17 6.98 29.37 1.68
C ILE A 17 7.85 28.74 0.59
N PHE A 18 7.34 27.71 -0.10
CA PHE A 18 8.08 26.94 -1.09
C PHE A 18 7.95 27.49 -2.53
N ILE A 19 6.96 28.36 -2.78
CA ILE A 19 6.67 28.90 -4.13
C ILE A 19 7.91 29.55 -4.78
N PRO A 20 8.67 30.45 -4.10
CA PRO A 20 9.81 31.10 -4.73
C PRO A 20 10.93 30.12 -5.11
N MET A 21 11.17 29.11 -4.25
CA MET A 21 12.19 28.09 -4.47
C MET A 21 11.85 27.21 -5.67
N VAL A 22 10.60 26.73 -5.76
CA VAL A 22 10.17 25.89 -6.87
C VAL A 22 10.08 26.67 -8.18
N ASN A 23 9.59 27.92 -8.13
CA ASN A 23 9.48 28.76 -9.32
C ASN A 23 10.86 29.03 -9.97
N LYS A 24 11.93 29.14 -9.18
CA LYS A 24 13.30 29.28 -9.69
C LYS A 24 13.72 28.08 -10.57
N VAL A 25 13.35 26.87 -10.17
CA VAL A 25 13.64 25.64 -10.93
C VAL A 25 12.72 25.53 -12.16
N MET A 26 11.44 25.87 -11.99
CA MET A 26 10.44 25.91 -13.08
C MET A 26 10.91 26.80 -14.24
N LEU A 27 11.33 28.04 -13.92
CA LEU A 27 11.82 29.00 -14.92
C LEU A 27 13.13 28.54 -15.57
N LYS A 28 14.06 27.98 -14.77
CA LYS A 28 15.35 27.49 -15.28
C LYS A 28 15.17 26.39 -16.34
N HIS A 29 14.21 25.48 -16.12
CA HIS A 29 13.98 24.34 -16.99
C HIS A 29 12.76 24.50 -17.93
N ARG A 30 12.11 25.67 -17.95
CA ARG A 30 10.92 25.98 -18.75
C ARG A 30 9.80 24.94 -18.59
N ILE A 31 9.55 24.54 -17.35
CA ILE A 31 8.51 23.56 -17.04
C ILE A 31 7.17 24.30 -16.95
N ASN A 32 6.25 24.04 -17.87
CA ASN A 32 4.90 24.58 -17.85
C ASN A 32 3.92 23.48 -17.45
N HIS A 33 3.13 23.68 -16.40
CA HIS A 33 2.20 22.67 -15.92
C HIS A 33 0.89 23.31 -15.44
N GLN A 34 -0.12 23.25 -16.31
CA GLN A 34 -1.40 23.95 -16.16
C GLN A 34 -2.03 23.77 -14.76
N ARG A 35 -2.05 22.53 -14.25
CA ARG A 35 -2.60 22.23 -12.92
C ARG A 35 -1.81 22.87 -11.78
N TYR A 36 -0.49 22.93 -11.90
CA TYR A 36 0.37 23.54 -10.89
C TYR A 36 0.17 25.06 -10.88
N ASP A 37 0.17 25.68 -12.06
CA ASP A 37 0.05 27.13 -12.21
C ASP A 37 -1.30 27.65 -11.67
N ILE A 38 -2.39 26.92 -11.91
CA ILE A 38 -3.72 27.22 -11.34
C ILE A 38 -3.69 27.17 -9.81
N LEU A 39 -3.09 26.12 -9.22
CA LEU A 39 -3.03 25.96 -7.76
C LEU A 39 -2.18 27.04 -7.08
N ILE A 40 -1.04 27.41 -7.69
CA ILE A 40 -0.17 28.49 -7.18
C ILE A 40 -0.87 29.84 -7.27
N CYS A 41 -1.50 30.14 -8.41
CA CYS A 41 -2.29 31.36 -8.59
C CYS A 41 -3.38 31.46 -7.51
N ARG A 42 -4.05 30.34 -7.20
CA ARG A 42 -5.06 30.27 -6.14
C ARG A 42 -4.50 30.55 -4.75
N ILE A 43 -3.34 29.99 -4.43
CA ILE A 43 -2.68 30.16 -3.13
C ILE A 43 -2.18 31.59 -2.94
N VAL A 44 -1.66 32.23 -3.99
CA VAL A 44 -1.12 33.61 -3.93
C VAL A 44 -2.24 34.65 -3.85
N LYS A 45 -3.32 34.47 -4.62
CA LYS A 45 -4.47 35.40 -4.62
C LYS A 45 -5.39 35.25 -3.41
N GLY A 46 -5.26 34.18 -2.63
CA GLY A 46 -5.94 34.03 -1.35
C GLY A 46 -7.46 33.81 -1.47
N TYR A 47 -7.92 33.08 -2.49
CA TYR A 47 -9.36 32.82 -2.72
C TYR A 47 -10.06 32.29 -1.47
N THR A 48 -11.14 32.98 -1.08
CA THR A 48 -12.07 32.60 -0.02
C THR A 48 -13.10 31.60 -0.55
N LEU A 49 -13.51 30.66 0.31
CA LEU A 49 -14.41 29.50 0.05
C LEU A 49 -15.73 29.79 -0.71
N ALA A 50 -16.09 31.05 -0.97
CA ALA A 50 -17.36 31.45 -1.59
C ALA A 50 -17.38 31.36 -3.13
N GLU A 51 -16.22 31.25 -3.81
CA GLU A 51 -16.16 31.17 -5.28
C GLU A 51 -15.87 29.75 -5.81
N GLU A 52 -15.93 28.73 -4.94
CA GLU A 52 -15.66 27.34 -5.36
C GLU A 52 -16.80 26.69 -6.17
N GLU A 53 -17.95 27.37 -6.33
CA GLU A 53 -19.12 26.82 -7.00
C GLU A 53 -19.12 26.96 -8.53
N GLU A 54 -18.25 27.77 -9.14
CA GLU A 54 -18.35 28.12 -10.58
C GLU A 54 -17.30 27.52 -11.52
N ASP A 55 -16.32 26.73 -11.05
CA ASP A 55 -15.26 26.21 -11.93
C ASP A 55 -15.45 24.71 -12.30
N PRO A 56 -15.83 24.37 -13.56
CA PRO A 56 -16.18 23.00 -13.97
C PRO A 56 -15.04 21.98 -13.83
N LEU A 57 -13.78 22.45 -13.80
CA LEU A 57 -12.60 21.59 -13.66
C LEU A 57 -12.39 21.11 -12.21
N ILE A 58 -12.96 21.83 -11.24
CA ILE A 58 -12.94 21.44 -9.81
C ILE A 58 -14.09 20.47 -9.55
N PHE A 59 -15.25 20.67 -10.17
CA PHE A 59 -16.44 19.84 -9.97
C PHE A 59 -16.19 18.36 -10.26
N GLN A 60 -15.41 18.02 -11.30
CA GLN A 60 -15.08 16.63 -11.60
C GLN A 60 -14.19 15.96 -10.54
N HIS A 61 -13.28 16.71 -9.91
CA HIS A 61 -12.43 16.15 -8.85
C HIS A 61 -13.08 16.20 -7.47
N ARG A 62 -13.94 17.20 -7.20
CA ARG A 62 -14.72 17.31 -5.97
C ARG A 62 -15.78 16.23 -5.90
N HIS A 63 -16.55 15.96 -6.96
CA HIS A 63 -17.52 14.86 -6.93
C HIS A 63 -16.90 13.47 -6.75
N ARG A 64 -15.62 13.30 -7.08
CA ARG A 64 -14.88 12.05 -6.83
C ARG A 64 -14.28 11.97 -5.42
N SER A 65 -14.22 13.09 -4.70
CA SER A 65 -13.61 13.24 -3.37
C SER A 65 -14.61 13.56 -2.26
N ASN A 66 -15.86 13.96 -2.57
CA ASN A 66 -16.74 14.64 -1.62
C ASN A 66 -17.99 13.82 -1.19
N GLN A 67 -17.96 12.49 -1.33
CA GLN A 67 -18.83 11.63 -0.51
C GLN A 67 -18.03 11.16 0.70
N GLY A 68 -18.10 11.95 1.79
CA GLY A 68 -17.41 11.66 3.04
C GLY A 68 -17.23 12.91 3.89
N ASP A 69 -18.36 13.36 4.46
CA ASP A 69 -18.59 14.31 5.55
C ASP A 69 -17.53 15.34 5.94
N ALA A 70 -18.03 16.58 6.02
CA ALA A 70 -17.37 17.76 6.53
C ALA A 70 -16.88 17.58 7.97
N LEU A 71 -15.61 17.93 8.23
CA LEU A 71 -15.15 18.19 9.59
C LEU A 71 -14.36 19.50 9.67
N VAL A 72 -14.83 20.29 10.62
CA VAL A 72 -14.41 21.61 11.09
C VAL A 72 -12.89 21.72 11.26
N SER A 73 -12.35 22.78 10.69
CA SER A 73 -10.97 23.24 10.82
C SER A 73 -10.67 23.79 12.22
N GLY A 74 -9.78 23.12 12.95
CA GLY A 74 -9.07 23.63 14.12
C GLY A 74 -7.54 23.48 13.95
N PRO A 75 -6.71 24.21 14.73
CA PRO A 75 -5.28 24.28 14.51
C PRO A 75 -4.59 22.94 14.80
N VAL A 76 -3.64 22.56 13.94
CA VAL A 76 -2.93 21.28 13.99
C VAL A 76 -1.72 21.41 14.91
N GLU A 77 -1.85 20.93 16.14
CA GLU A 77 -0.69 20.59 16.97
C GLU A 77 0.04 19.36 16.42
N ALA A 78 1.37 19.36 16.53
CA ALA A 78 2.25 18.25 16.17
C ALA A 78 2.15 17.10 17.18
N GLY A 79 0.95 16.54 17.35
CA GLY A 79 0.70 15.29 18.04
C GLY A 79 0.88 14.08 17.12
N PRO A 80 0.80 12.84 17.65
CA PRO A 80 0.86 11.63 16.84
C PRO A 80 -0.18 11.74 15.72
N MET A 81 0.25 11.55 14.48
CA MET A 81 -0.63 11.64 13.31
C MET A 81 -1.89 10.81 13.57
N LYS A 82 -3.04 11.48 13.64
CA LYS A 82 -4.33 10.84 13.92
C LYS A 82 -4.56 9.75 12.87
N LYS A 83 -4.60 8.49 13.33
CA LYS A 83 -4.96 7.34 12.50
C LYS A 83 -6.29 7.63 11.83
N LEU A 84 -6.31 7.49 10.52
CA LEU A 84 -7.52 7.69 9.76
C LEU A 84 -8.35 6.39 9.72
N HIS A 85 -9.68 6.52 9.65
CA HIS A 85 -10.59 5.38 9.60
C HIS A 85 -10.31 4.50 8.37
N VAL A 86 -10.26 3.18 8.55
CA VAL A 86 -10.03 2.16 7.52
C VAL A 86 -11.39 1.64 7.03
N SER A 87 -11.68 1.69 5.74
CA SER A 87 -12.89 1.05 5.20
C SER A 87 -12.65 -0.43 4.90
N THR A 88 -13.09 -1.29 5.81
CA THR A 88 -12.94 -2.75 5.70
C THR A 88 -13.75 -3.36 4.55
N THR A 89 -14.86 -2.75 4.15
CA THR A 89 -15.71 -3.25 3.05
C THR A 89 -15.04 -3.18 1.67
N ALA A 90 -14.21 -2.15 1.43
CA ALA A 90 -13.46 -2.02 0.18
C ALA A 90 -12.32 -3.04 0.12
N LEU A 91 -11.68 -3.29 1.26
CA LEU A 91 -10.64 -4.32 1.42
C LEU A 91 -11.21 -5.72 1.17
N GLN A 92 -12.39 -6.03 1.70
CA GLN A 92 -13.06 -7.31 1.49
C GLN A 92 -13.27 -7.66 0.01
N LYS A 93 -13.67 -6.67 -0.78
CA LYS A 93 -13.83 -6.84 -2.23
C LYS A 93 -12.51 -7.01 -2.98
N ALA A 94 -11.39 -6.57 -2.39
CA ALA A 94 -10.08 -6.55 -3.03
C ALA A 94 -9.25 -7.80 -2.74
N TRP A 95 -9.31 -8.34 -1.52
CA TRP A 95 -8.56 -9.55 -1.18
C TRP A 95 -9.18 -10.84 -1.73
N GLY A 96 -10.48 -10.82 -2.08
CA GLY A 96 -11.16 -11.97 -2.67
C GLY A 96 -10.42 -12.55 -3.88
N ALA A 97 -9.85 -13.74 -3.69
CA ALA A 97 -9.08 -14.47 -4.70
C ALA A 97 -9.94 -15.42 -5.56
N ALA A 98 -11.27 -15.33 -5.45
CA ALA A 98 -12.19 -16.18 -6.21
C ALA A 98 -12.08 -15.91 -7.73
N ARG A 99 -12.07 -16.99 -8.53
CA ARG A 99 -12.06 -16.99 -10.01
C ARG A 99 -10.76 -16.52 -10.67
N LYS A 100 -9.61 -16.69 -10.01
CA LYS A 100 -8.29 -16.41 -10.59
C LYS A 100 -7.72 -17.69 -11.19
N VAL A 101 -7.48 -17.70 -12.51
CA VAL A 101 -7.10 -18.93 -13.25
C VAL A 101 -5.83 -18.74 -14.06
N SER A 102 -5.56 -17.52 -14.54
CA SER A 102 -4.36 -17.19 -15.32
C SER A 102 -3.31 -16.45 -14.50
N LYS A 103 -2.08 -16.40 -15.03
CA LYS A 103 -0.98 -15.60 -14.48
C LYS A 103 -1.36 -14.12 -14.36
N ASP A 104 -1.99 -13.55 -15.39
CA ASP A 104 -2.37 -12.14 -15.44
C ASP A 104 -3.46 -11.81 -14.41
N ASP A 105 -4.37 -12.74 -14.14
CA ASP A 105 -5.41 -12.57 -13.12
C ASP A 105 -4.83 -12.36 -11.72
N TRP A 106 -3.78 -13.11 -11.40
CA TRP A 106 -3.06 -13.05 -10.13
C TRP A 106 -2.17 -11.81 -10.00
N LEU A 107 -1.53 -11.40 -11.09
CA LEU A 107 -0.80 -10.14 -11.13
C LEU A 107 -1.75 -8.95 -10.92
N GLU A 108 -2.91 -8.94 -11.57
CA GLU A 108 -3.91 -7.89 -11.36
C GLU A 108 -4.55 -7.98 -9.98
N TRP A 109 -4.72 -9.17 -9.41
CA TRP A 109 -5.15 -9.33 -8.01
C TRP A 109 -4.16 -8.64 -7.06
N LEU A 110 -2.86 -8.93 -7.18
CA LEU A 110 -1.83 -8.33 -6.34
C LEU A 110 -1.77 -6.80 -6.54
N ARG A 111 -1.87 -6.34 -7.79
CA ARG A 111 -1.89 -4.91 -8.12
C ARG A 111 -3.07 -4.21 -7.46
N ARG A 112 -4.28 -4.75 -7.62
CA ARG A 112 -5.50 -4.21 -7.04
C ARG A 112 -5.44 -4.22 -5.52
N LEU A 113 -4.99 -5.31 -4.91
CA LEU A 113 -4.80 -5.43 -3.47
C LEU A 113 -3.86 -4.34 -2.95
N SER A 114 -2.70 -4.16 -3.58
CA SER A 114 -1.70 -3.14 -3.20
C SER A 114 -2.28 -1.72 -3.23
N VAL A 115 -3.01 -1.38 -4.30
CA VAL A 115 -3.63 -0.06 -4.43
C VAL A 115 -4.73 0.15 -3.39
N VAL A 116 -5.55 -0.86 -3.11
CA VAL A 116 -6.63 -0.73 -2.12
C VAL A 116 -6.06 -0.62 -0.71
N LEU A 117 -5.00 -1.38 -0.37
CA LEU A 117 -4.29 -1.24 0.90
C LEU A 117 -3.74 0.19 1.11
N LEU A 118 -3.16 0.79 0.07
CA LEU A 118 -2.72 2.19 0.16
C LEU A 118 -3.88 3.16 0.38
N LYS A 119 -5.01 2.93 -0.28
CA LYS A 119 -6.21 3.78 -0.13
C LYS A 119 -6.76 3.74 1.29
N GLU A 120 -6.82 2.54 1.87
CA GLU A 120 -7.49 2.27 3.14
C GLU A 120 -6.52 2.29 4.34
N SER A 121 -5.21 2.39 4.12
CA SER A 121 -4.18 2.43 5.18
C SER A 121 -4.49 3.46 6.26
N SER A 122 -4.37 3.15 7.54
CA SER A 122 -4.55 4.11 8.64
C SER A 122 -3.51 5.25 8.65
N SER A 123 -2.40 5.09 7.92
CA SER A 123 -1.32 6.08 7.79
C SER A 123 -1.62 7.13 6.71
N PRO A 124 -1.72 8.43 7.07
CA PRO A 124 -1.88 9.52 6.10
C PRO A 124 -0.79 9.57 5.02
N ALA A 125 0.46 9.22 5.37
CA ALA A 125 1.57 9.22 4.42
C ALA A 125 1.38 8.17 3.32
N LEU A 126 0.93 6.97 3.69
CA LEU A 126 0.65 5.88 2.74
C LEU A 126 -0.58 6.21 1.86
N ARG A 127 -1.63 6.81 2.43
CA ARG A 127 -2.79 7.27 1.64
C ARG A 127 -2.43 8.31 0.60
N SER A 128 -1.57 9.27 0.92
CA SER A 128 -1.14 10.29 -0.05
C SER A 128 -0.47 9.65 -1.28
N CYS A 129 0.20 8.50 -1.12
CA CYS A 129 0.82 7.75 -2.22
C CYS A 129 -0.18 7.00 -3.11
N TRP A 130 -1.43 6.79 -2.68
CA TRP A 130 -2.44 6.03 -3.43
C TRP A 130 -2.68 6.56 -4.86
N SER A 131 -2.73 7.89 -5.01
CA SER A 131 -2.97 8.53 -6.31
C SER A 131 -1.85 8.21 -7.30
N LEU A 132 -0.60 8.24 -6.85
CA LEU A 132 0.57 7.94 -7.66
C LEU A 132 0.70 6.43 -7.93
N ALA A 133 0.40 5.60 -6.94
CA ALA A 133 0.45 4.14 -7.04
C ALA A 133 -0.49 3.56 -8.12
N GLN A 134 -1.57 4.28 -8.47
CA GLN A 134 -2.45 3.88 -9.58
C GLN A 134 -1.81 3.99 -10.96
N THR A 135 -0.95 5.00 -11.16
CA THR A 135 -0.28 5.28 -12.43
C THR A 135 1.12 4.69 -12.48
N TYR A 136 1.81 4.63 -11.34
CA TYR A 136 3.16 4.11 -11.20
C TYR A 136 3.16 2.89 -10.28
N ILE A 137 2.96 1.72 -10.90
CA ILE A 137 2.84 0.42 -10.22
C ILE A 137 4.05 0.07 -9.34
N PRO A 138 5.31 0.34 -9.72
CA PRO A 138 6.46 0.01 -8.87
C PRO A 138 6.35 0.58 -7.45
N LEU A 139 5.86 1.81 -7.29
CA LEU A 139 5.62 2.40 -5.98
C LEU A 139 4.60 1.61 -5.13
N ALA A 140 3.56 1.06 -5.77
CA ALA A 140 2.57 0.24 -5.07
C ALA A 140 3.21 -1.03 -4.48
N ARG A 141 4.24 -1.57 -5.13
CA ARG A 141 4.97 -2.76 -4.70
C ARG A 141 5.94 -2.45 -3.58
N ASP A 142 6.67 -1.34 -3.71
CA ASP A 142 7.64 -0.91 -2.69
C ASP A 142 6.94 -0.58 -1.36
N LEU A 143 5.73 -0.02 -1.42
CA LEU A 143 4.92 0.31 -0.25
C LEU A 143 4.00 -0.83 0.22
N PHE A 144 3.97 -1.97 -0.47
CA PHE A 144 3.02 -3.05 -0.21
C PHE A 144 3.10 -3.55 1.24
N ASN A 145 4.30 -3.87 1.73
CA ASN A 145 4.51 -4.39 3.08
C ASN A 145 4.05 -3.42 4.18
N ALA A 146 4.39 -2.14 4.02
CA ALA A 146 4.00 -1.09 4.97
C ALA A 146 2.49 -0.83 4.94
N ALA A 147 1.89 -0.81 3.74
CA ALA A 147 0.44 -0.66 3.57
C ALA A 147 -0.32 -1.85 4.15
N PHE A 148 0.18 -3.07 3.92
CA PHE A 148 -0.37 -4.29 4.49
C PHE A 148 -0.38 -4.24 6.02
N LEU A 149 0.76 -3.99 6.66
CA LEU A 149 0.86 -3.95 8.13
C LEU A 149 -0.08 -2.89 8.73
N SER A 150 -0.17 -1.72 8.10
CA SER A 150 -1.06 -0.64 8.54
C SER A 150 -2.53 -1.05 8.48
N CYS A 151 -2.97 -1.75 7.44
CA CYS A 151 -4.34 -2.26 7.36
C CYS A 151 -4.55 -3.45 8.31
N TRP A 152 -3.62 -4.41 8.32
CA TRP A 152 -3.66 -5.63 9.13
C TRP A 152 -3.94 -5.34 10.60
N SER A 153 -3.30 -4.31 11.15
CA SER A 153 -3.46 -3.91 12.55
C SER A 153 -4.86 -3.40 12.92
N GLU A 154 -5.69 -3.06 11.95
CA GLU A 154 -7.03 -2.48 12.13
C GLU A 154 -8.15 -3.45 11.71
N LEU A 155 -7.80 -4.63 11.18
CA LEU A 155 -8.76 -5.67 10.79
C LEU A 155 -9.24 -6.47 12.01
N SER A 156 -10.48 -6.95 11.97
CA SER A 156 -10.98 -7.94 12.93
C SER A 156 -10.38 -9.33 12.65
N GLU A 157 -10.45 -10.24 13.63
CA GLU A 157 -9.95 -11.62 13.48
C GLU A 157 -10.57 -12.33 12.28
N ASP A 158 -11.91 -12.27 12.12
CA ASP A 158 -12.61 -12.84 10.95
C ASP A 158 -12.09 -12.32 9.60
N GLN A 159 -11.71 -11.03 9.55
CA GLN A 159 -11.19 -10.38 8.34
C GLN A 159 -9.74 -10.75 8.08
N GLN A 160 -8.94 -10.88 9.13
CA GLN A 160 -7.58 -11.40 9.06
C GLN A 160 -7.58 -12.82 8.50
N ASP A 161 -8.47 -13.69 8.99
CA ASP A 161 -8.62 -15.06 8.50
C ASP A 161 -9.04 -15.10 7.02
N GLU A 162 -9.93 -14.21 6.60
CA GLU A 162 -10.33 -14.11 5.18
C GLU A 162 -9.19 -13.68 4.27
N LEU A 163 -8.40 -12.70 4.71
CA LEU A 163 -7.23 -12.23 3.99
C LEU A 163 -6.13 -13.31 3.92
N ILE A 164 -5.86 -13.98 5.03
CA ILE A 164 -4.89 -15.09 5.12
C ILE A 164 -5.27 -16.22 4.17
N ARG A 165 -6.54 -16.65 4.17
CA ARG A 165 -7.03 -17.69 3.24
C ARG A 165 -6.81 -17.30 1.78
N SER A 166 -6.95 -16.02 1.46
CA SER A 166 -6.71 -15.50 0.11
C SER A 166 -5.21 -15.52 -0.25
N ILE A 167 -4.33 -15.21 0.71
CA ILE A 167 -2.87 -15.31 0.56
C ILE A 167 -2.44 -16.77 0.39
N GLU A 168 -2.99 -17.69 1.17
CA GLU A 168 -2.72 -19.14 1.03
C GLU A 168 -3.14 -19.66 -0.34
N LEU A 169 -4.31 -19.22 -0.83
CA LEU A 169 -4.76 -19.58 -2.18
C LEU A 169 -3.80 -19.03 -3.24
N ALA A 170 -3.33 -17.78 -3.09
CA ALA A 170 -2.36 -17.17 -4.00
C ALA A 170 -1.02 -17.92 -4.00
N LEU A 171 -0.55 -18.39 -2.83
CA LEU A 171 0.66 -19.19 -2.71
C LEU A 171 0.49 -20.60 -3.27
N THR A 172 -0.71 -21.20 -3.21
CA THR A 172 -0.93 -22.60 -3.57
C THR A 172 -1.38 -22.82 -5.02
N SER A 173 -2.14 -21.90 -5.60
CA SER A 173 -2.88 -22.11 -6.85
C SER A 173 -2.05 -22.09 -8.13
N GLN A 174 -0.92 -21.39 -8.18
CA GLN A 174 0.04 -21.39 -9.29
C GLN A 174 1.41 -20.84 -8.85
N ASP A 175 2.51 -21.41 -9.37
CA ASP A 175 3.88 -20.97 -9.08
C ASP A 175 4.23 -19.68 -9.87
N ILE A 176 3.52 -18.58 -9.59
CA ILE A 176 3.78 -17.27 -10.20
C ILE A 176 4.85 -16.57 -9.39
N ALA A 177 6.10 -16.72 -9.82
CA ALA A 177 7.29 -16.22 -9.13
C ALA A 177 7.15 -14.79 -8.60
N GLU A 178 6.58 -13.90 -9.39
CA GLU A 178 6.40 -12.49 -9.03
C GLU A 178 5.43 -12.28 -7.86
N VAL A 179 4.31 -13.00 -7.83
CA VAL A 179 3.33 -12.96 -6.74
C VAL A 179 3.90 -13.65 -5.51
N THR A 180 4.47 -14.84 -5.69
CA THR A 180 5.08 -15.62 -4.62
C THR A 180 6.20 -14.85 -3.93
N GLN A 181 7.12 -14.23 -4.68
CA GLN A 181 8.19 -13.42 -4.10
C GLN A 181 7.66 -12.21 -3.32
N THR A 182 6.61 -11.54 -3.82
CA THR A 182 6.00 -10.42 -3.11
C THR A 182 5.40 -10.87 -1.78
N LEU A 183 4.71 -12.02 -1.76
CA LEU A 183 4.12 -12.59 -0.55
C LEU A 183 5.18 -13.16 0.42
N LEU A 184 6.28 -13.72 -0.09
CA LEU A 184 7.42 -14.15 0.73
C LEU A 184 8.15 -12.96 1.38
N ASN A 185 8.26 -11.83 0.66
CA ASN A 185 8.79 -10.59 1.23
C ASN A 185 7.86 -10.01 2.29
N LEU A 186 6.54 -10.16 2.11
CA LEU A 186 5.56 -9.78 3.12
C LEU A 186 5.67 -10.64 4.38
N ALA A 187 5.74 -11.97 4.23
CA ALA A 187 5.85 -12.89 5.36
C ALA A 187 7.10 -12.60 6.21
N GLU A 188 8.27 -12.46 5.57
CA GLU A 188 9.51 -12.06 6.23
C GLU A 188 9.39 -10.69 6.92
N PHE A 189 8.76 -9.72 6.26
CA PHE A 189 8.54 -8.39 6.86
C PHE A 189 7.67 -8.47 8.12
N MET A 190 6.64 -9.33 8.11
CA MET A 190 5.75 -9.54 9.26
C MET A 190 6.46 -10.23 10.42
N GLU A 191 7.38 -11.18 10.17
CA GLU A 191 8.20 -11.82 11.21
C GLU A 191 9.03 -10.80 12.01
N HIS A 192 9.46 -9.71 11.39
CA HIS A 192 10.22 -8.63 12.03
C HIS A 192 9.33 -7.49 12.59
N SER A 193 8.01 -7.59 12.42
CA SER A 193 7.07 -6.57 12.88
C SER A 193 6.62 -6.84 14.31
N ASP A 194 6.17 -5.80 15.02
CA ASP A 194 5.57 -5.94 16.36
C ASP A 194 4.31 -6.81 16.39
N LYS A 195 3.72 -7.13 15.23
CA LYS A 195 2.53 -7.97 15.11
C LYS A 195 2.87 -9.47 15.05
N GLY A 196 4.14 -9.82 14.85
CA GLY A 196 4.58 -11.19 14.70
C GLY A 196 4.26 -11.80 13.33
N PRO A 197 4.59 -13.10 13.15
CA PRO A 197 4.44 -13.80 11.88
C PRO A 197 2.97 -13.93 11.46
N LEU A 198 2.74 -14.06 10.15
CA LEU A 198 1.40 -14.29 9.62
C LEU A 198 0.88 -15.67 10.08
N PRO A 199 -0.37 -15.77 10.57
CA PRO A 199 -0.99 -17.04 10.98
C PRO A 199 -1.45 -17.84 9.74
N LEU A 200 -0.49 -18.22 8.89
CA LEU A 200 -0.73 -19.07 7.72
C LEU A 200 -0.77 -20.53 8.21
N ARG A 201 -1.88 -21.25 7.98
CA ARG A 201 -2.07 -22.63 8.48
C ARG A 201 -1.78 -22.77 9.99
N ASP A 202 -1.64 -24.01 10.45
CA ASP A 202 -1.39 -24.32 11.87
C ASP A 202 0.06 -24.01 12.31
N ASP A 203 1.00 -23.88 11.38
CA ASP A 203 2.44 -23.80 11.64
C ASP A 203 3.05 -22.41 11.45
N ASN A 204 2.23 -21.36 11.29
CA ASN A 204 2.62 -20.02 10.79
C ASN A 204 3.21 -20.05 9.38
N GLY A 205 2.89 -21.08 8.60
CA GLY A 205 3.22 -21.20 7.20
C GLY A 205 4.67 -21.58 6.96
N ILE A 206 5.40 -22.04 7.97
CA ILE A 206 6.82 -22.38 7.87
C ILE A 206 7.06 -23.38 6.73
N VAL A 207 6.29 -24.48 6.70
CA VAL A 207 6.44 -25.49 5.65
C VAL A 207 6.02 -24.93 4.29
N LEU A 208 4.88 -24.25 4.22
CA LEU A 208 4.35 -23.68 2.98
C LEU A 208 5.29 -22.64 2.35
N LEU A 209 5.77 -21.68 3.15
CA LEU A 209 6.65 -20.60 2.74
C LEU A 209 8.04 -21.15 2.37
N GLY A 210 8.56 -22.13 3.11
CA GLY A 210 9.82 -22.80 2.80
C GLY A 210 9.80 -23.51 1.44
N GLU A 211 8.74 -24.29 1.17
CA GLU A 211 8.55 -24.95 -0.13
C GLU A 211 8.46 -23.93 -1.28
N ARG A 212 7.69 -22.85 -1.09
CA ARG A 212 7.50 -21.83 -2.11
C ARG A 212 8.75 -20.99 -2.33
N ALA A 213 9.53 -20.72 -1.29
CA ALA A 213 10.83 -20.07 -1.39
C ALA A 213 11.83 -20.93 -2.17
N ALA A 214 11.90 -22.23 -1.90
CA ALA A 214 12.77 -23.16 -2.62
C ALA A 214 12.43 -23.20 -4.13
N LYS A 215 11.13 -23.30 -4.47
CA LYS A 215 10.67 -23.24 -5.86
C LYS A 215 11.01 -21.93 -6.56
N CYS A 216 10.94 -20.80 -5.85
CA CYS A 216 11.29 -19.49 -6.38
C CYS A 216 12.80 -19.21 -6.40
N ARG A 217 13.65 -20.20 -6.05
CA ARG A 217 15.12 -20.06 -5.91
C ARG A 217 15.53 -19.00 -4.89
N ALA A 218 14.67 -18.70 -3.92
CA ALA A 218 14.97 -17.84 -2.78
C ALA A 218 15.58 -18.69 -1.66
N TYR A 219 16.75 -19.29 -1.93
CA TYR A 219 17.34 -20.32 -1.07
C TYR A 219 17.65 -19.84 0.35
N ALA A 220 18.03 -18.58 0.55
CA ALA A 220 18.23 -18.03 1.89
C ALA A 220 16.95 -18.05 2.74
N LYS A 221 15.80 -17.70 2.14
CA LYS A 221 14.49 -17.77 2.81
C LYS A 221 14.04 -19.21 3.03
N ALA A 222 14.28 -20.06 2.04
CA ALA A 222 13.96 -21.48 2.15
C ALA A 222 14.74 -22.13 3.31
N LEU A 223 16.02 -21.80 3.44
CA LEU A 223 16.88 -22.26 4.53
C LEU A 223 16.37 -21.76 5.88
N HIS A 224 16.07 -20.47 6.02
CA HIS A 224 15.50 -19.90 7.25
C HIS A 224 14.24 -20.66 7.71
N TYR A 225 13.28 -20.90 6.81
CA TYR A 225 12.09 -21.68 7.15
C TYR A 225 12.40 -23.14 7.50
N LYS A 226 13.37 -23.76 6.82
CA LYS A 226 13.79 -25.13 7.12
C LYS A 226 14.50 -25.25 8.48
N GLU A 227 15.27 -24.23 8.87
CA GLU A 227 15.89 -24.13 10.20
C GLU A 227 14.83 -23.95 11.29
N LEU A 228 13.81 -23.13 11.06
CA LEU A 228 12.67 -22.99 11.98
C LEU A 228 11.91 -24.33 12.16
N GLU A 229 11.73 -25.09 11.07
CA GLU A 229 11.15 -26.44 11.12
C GLU A 229 12.02 -27.39 11.96
N PHE A 230 13.34 -27.35 11.74
CA PHE A 230 14.31 -28.14 12.50
C PHE A 230 14.29 -27.81 14.00
N GLN A 231 14.18 -26.53 14.37
CA GLN A 231 14.10 -26.09 15.76
C GLN A 231 12.84 -26.59 16.48
N LYS A 232 11.71 -26.72 15.77
CA LYS A 232 10.46 -27.27 16.33
C LYS A 232 10.52 -28.78 16.55
N GLY A 233 11.24 -29.50 15.69
CA GLY A 233 11.36 -30.96 15.77
C GLY A 233 12.31 -31.51 14.71
N PRO A 234 13.54 -31.90 15.07
CA PRO A 234 14.49 -32.40 14.09
C PRO A 234 14.02 -33.74 13.52
N SER A 235 14.09 -33.88 12.20
CA SER A 235 13.80 -35.13 11.49
C SER A 235 14.88 -35.41 10.44
N PRO A 236 15.13 -36.68 10.08
CA PRO A 236 16.13 -37.03 9.07
C PRO A 236 15.81 -36.42 7.69
N LEU A 237 14.51 -36.24 7.36
CA LEU A 237 14.07 -35.59 6.13
C LEU A 237 14.40 -34.09 6.12
N ILE A 238 14.24 -33.41 7.26
CA ILE A 238 14.60 -31.99 7.42
C ILE A 238 16.12 -31.83 7.31
N LEU A 239 16.88 -32.72 7.95
CA LEU A 239 18.36 -32.74 7.86
C LEU A 239 18.85 -32.93 6.43
N GLU A 240 18.26 -33.87 5.68
CA GLU A 240 18.61 -34.07 4.27
C GLU A 240 18.31 -32.81 3.44
N ALA A 241 17.17 -32.16 3.67
CA ALA A 241 16.78 -30.93 2.99
C ALA A 241 17.62 -29.70 3.40
N LEU A 242 18.29 -29.72 4.56
CA LEU A 242 19.18 -28.64 5.00
C LEU A 242 20.58 -28.74 4.37
N ILE A 243 20.98 -29.94 3.98
CA ILE A 243 22.31 -30.24 3.41
C ILE A 243 22.32 -30.12 1.88
N ARG A 244 21.18 -30.35 1.22
CA ARG A 244 21.03 -30.28 -0.24
C ARG A 244 20.60 -28.90 -0.72
#